data_AF-A0A955ZIC6-F1
#
_entry.id   AF-A0A955ZIC6-F1
#
_cell.length_a   1.000
_cell.length_b   1.000
_cell.length_c   1.000
_cell.angle_alpha   90.00
_cell.angle_beta   90.00
_cell.angle_gamma   90.00
#
_symmetry.space_group_name_H-M   'P 1'
#
loop_
_entity.id
_entity.type
_entity.pdbx_description
1 polymer ?
#
loop_
_entity_poly.entity_id
_entity_poly.type
_entity_poly.pdbx_seq_one_letter_code
_entity_poly.pdbx_strand_id
1 'polypeptide(L)' 'MSEPMADDRLNALEQEHQTLKEAVRRLERRAHLTAPEQREIAELKKQKLATKDQIAAIKR' A
#
# COMPACT_ATOMS: atom_id res chain seq x y z
N MET A 1 -0.65 17.60 -21.91
CA MET A 1 -0.61 16.99 -20.57
C MET A 1 0.75 16.34 -20.44
N SER A 2 1.64 16.89 -19.61
CA SER A 2 2.97 16.31 -19.40
C SER A 2 2.80 14.99 -18.66
N GLU A 3 3.39 13.91 -19.17
CA GLU A 3 3.48 12.66 -18.43
C GLU A 3 4.16 12.96 -17.08
N PRO A 4 3.60 12.50 -15.94
CA PRO A 4 4.29 12.61 -14.67
C PRO A 4 5.64 11.91 -14.82
N MET A 5 6.73 12.60 -14.48
CA MET A 5 8.06 12.01 -14.57
C MET A 5 8.10 10.74 -13.72
N ALA A 6 8.91 9.77 -14.12
CA ALA A 6 9.00 8.48 -13.41
C ALA A 6 9.21 8.67 -11.90
N ASP A 7 9.95 9.71 -11.50
CA ASP A 7 10.14 10.15 -10.11
C ASP A 7 8.86 10.60 -9.39
N ASP A 8 7.97 11.38 -10.02
CA ASP A 8 6.69 11.79 -9.43
C ASP A 8 5.79 10.59 -9.18
N ARG A 9 5.74 9.68 -10.15
CA ARG A 9 4.98 8.43 -10.02
C ARG A 9 5.55 7.52 -8.93
N LEU A 10 6.88 7.44 -8.84
CA LEU A 10 7.57 6.68 -7.82
C LEU A 10 7.28 7.23 -6.42
N ASN A 11 7.38 8.54 -6.24
CA ASN A 11 7.07 9.23 -4.99
C ASN A 11 5.62 8.98 -4.55
N ALA A 12 4.67 9.08 -5.47
CA ALA A 12 3.26 8.82 -5.18
C ALA A 12 3.04 7.37 -4.71
N LEU A 13 3.63 6.39 -5.40
CA LEU A 13 3.53 4.99 -5.03
C LEU A 13 4.22 4.70 -3.68
N GLU A 14 5.34 5.33 -3.39
CA GLU A 14 6.02 5.18 -2.10
C GLU A 14 5.19 5.75 -0.94
N GLN A 15 4.55 6.91 -1.14
CA GLN A 15 3.61 7.48 -0.16
C GLN A 15 2.39 6.58 0.06
N GLU A 16 1.80 6.06 -1.00
CA GLU A 16 0.68 5.11 -0.93
C GLU A 16 1.08 3.84 -0.18
N HIS A 17 2.24 3.27 -0.51
CA HIS A 17 2.74 2.07 0.14
C HIS A 17 3.01 2.27 1.64
N GLN A 18 3.49 3.45 2.07
CA GLN A 18 3.62 3.77 3.49
C GLN A 18 2.26 3.90 4.18
N THR A 19 1.30 4.57 3.55
CA THR A 19 -0.07 4.71 4.06
C THR A 19 -0.71 3.34 4.28
N LEU A 20 -0.59 2.44 3.30
CA LEU A 20 -1.09 1.06 3.39
C LEU A 20 -0.38 0.28 4.51
N LYS A 21 0.94 0.44 4.67
CA LYS A 21 1.68 -0.17 5.80
C LYS A 21 1.18 0.31 7.16
N GLU A 22 0.88 1.59 7.30
CA GLU A 22 0.37 2.16 8.55
C GLU A 22 -1.05 1.67 8.86
N ALA A 23 -1.91 1.59 7.84
CA ALA A 23 -3.25 1.03 7.96
C ALA A 23 -3.22 -0.45 8.40
N VAL A 24 -2.39 -1.28 7.75
CA VAL A 24 -2.18 -2.67 8.15
C VAL A 24 -1.67 -2.75 9.59
N ARG A 25 -0.65 -1.97 9.96
CA ARG A 25 -0.10 -1.93 11.34
C ARG A 25 -1.10 -1.50 12.39
N ARG A 26 -2.08 -0.66 12.06
CA ARG A 26 -3.14 -0.26 12.98
C ARG A 26 -4.09 -1.40 13.27
N LEU A 27 -4.47 -2.18 12.26
CA LEU A 27 -5.31 -3.36 12.42
C LEU A 27 -4.56 -4.51 13.09
N GLU A 28 -3.31 -4.78 12.70
CA GLU A 28 -2.48 -5.86 13.30
C GLU A 28 -2.19 -5.63 14.79
N ARG A 29 -2.26 -4.39 15.28
CA ARG A 29 -2.09 -4.08 16.71
C ARG A 29 -3.31 -4.46 17.56
N ARG A 30 -4.45 -4.77 16.96
CA ARG A 30 -5.65 -5.18 17.69
C ARG A 30 -5.54 -6.66 18.04
N ALA A 31 -5.82 -7.01 19.30
CA ALA A 31 -5.76 -8.39 19.79
C ALA A 31 -6.70 -9.33 19.02
N HIS A 32 -7.87 -8.83 18.62
CA HIS A 32 -8.83 -9.53 17.79
C HIS A 32 -9.40 -8.58 16.75
N LEU A 33 -9.56 -9.09 15.52
CA LEU A 33 -10.22 -8.38 14.43
C LEU A 33 -11.61 -8.97 14.25
N THR A 34 -12.60 -8.10 14.10
CA THR A 34 -13.94 -8.47 13.66
C THR A 34 -13.91 -8.98 12.21
N ALA A 35 -14.93 -9.73 11.79
CA ALA A 35 -15.04 -10.21 10.41
C ALA A 35 -14.87 -9.12 9.32
N PRO A 36 -15.46 -7.91 9.44
CA PRO A 36 -15.20 -6.84 8.46
C PRO A 36 -13.74 -6.37 8.49
N GLU A 37 -13.13 -6.25 9.66
CA GLU A 37 -11.73 -5.81 9.80
C GLU A 37 -10.74 -6.86 9.27
N GLN A 38 -11.08 -8.16 9.37
CA GLN A 38 -10.31 -9.25 8.77
C GLN A 38 -10.34 -9.19 7.23
N ARG A 39 -11.47 -8.78 6.65
CA ARG A 39 -11.56 -8.53 5.20
C ARG A 39 -10.76 -7.30 4.82
N GLU A 40 -10.90 -6.22 5.59
CA GLU A 40 -10.17 -4.97 5.38
C GLU A 40 -8.66 -5.18 5.41
N ILE A 41 -8.12 -5.87 6.41
CA ILE A 41 -6.68 -6.14 6.49
C ILE A 41 -6.19 -7.02 5.32
N ALA A 42 -7.00 -7.96 4.85
CA ALA A 42 -6.65 -8.79 3.70
C ALA A 42 -6.56 -7.94 2.41
N GLU A 43 -7.52 -7.04 2.19
CA GLU A 43 -7.51 -6.12 1.05
C GLU A 43 -6.34 -5.12 1.13
N LEU A 44 -6.09 -4.54 2.31
CA LEU A 44 -4.94 -3.64 2.53
C LEU A 44 -3.61 -4.35 2.25
N LYS A 45 -3.47 -5.62 2.63
CA LYS A 45 -2.26 -6.42 2.32
C LYS A 45 -2.11 -6.68 0.83
N LYS A 46 -3.19 -6.95 0.10
CA LYS A 46 -3.17 -7.10 -1.36
C LYS A 46 -2.76 -5.81 -2.05
N GLN A 47 -3.37 -4.69 -1.67
CA GLN A 47 -3.03 -3.36 -2.21
C GLN A 47 -1.55 -3.05 -1.95
N LYS A 48 -1.07 -3.26 -0.72
CA LYS A 48 0.34 -3.07 -0.37
C LYS A 48 1.30 -3.88 -1.24
N LEU A 49 0.96 -5.14 -1.53
CA LEU A 49 1.76 -6.00 -2.40
C LEU A 49 1.79 -5.44 -3.83
N ALA A 50 0.63 -5.09 -4.39
CA ALA A 50 0.53 -4.52 -5.72
C ALA A 50 1.32 -3.20 -5.85
N THR A 51 1.20 -2.28 -4.89
CA THR A 51 1.97 -1.02 -4.89
C THR A 51 3.48 -1.29 -4.80
N LYS A 52 3.91 -2.27 -3.98
CA LYS A 52 5.32 -2.68 -3.90
C LYS A 52 5.83 -3.21 -5.24
N ASP A 53 5.03 -4.02 -5.93
CA ASP A 53 5.39 -4.57 -7.24
C ASP A 53 5.49 -3.47 -8.31
N GLN A 54 4.61 -2.47 -8.26
CA GLN A 54 4.68 -1.29 -9.14
C GLN A 54 5.94 -0.45 -8.88
N ILE A 55 6.29 -0.22 -7.61
CA ILE A 55 7.55 0.47 -7.24
C ILE A 55 8.75 -0.31 -7.78
N ALA A 56 8.76 -1.64 -7.62
CA ALA A 56 9.85 -2.49 -8.10
C ALA A 56 9.98 -2.45 -9.62
N ALA A 57 8.85 -2.35 -10.35
CA ALA A 57 8.85 -2.22 -11.80
C ALA A 57 9.41 -0.88 -12.30
N ILE A 58 9.18 0.22 -11.56
CA ILE A 58 9.70 1.55 -11.91
C ILE A 58 11.18 1.70 -11.57
N LYS A 59 11.65 1.08 -10.48
CA LYS A 59 13.05 1.12 -10.04
C LYS A 59 13.99 0.21 -10.86
N ARG A 60 13.48 -0.55 -11.83
CA ARG A 60 14.23 -1.54 -12.60
C ARG A 60 15.00 -0.94 -13.76
#